data_AF-A0A1J5ICB9-F1
#
_entry.id   AF-A0A1J5ICB9-F1
#
_cell.length_a   1.000
_cell.length_b   1.000
_cell.length_c   1.000
_cell.angle_alpha   90.00
_cell.angle_beta   90.00
_cell.angle_gamma   90.00
#
_symmetry.space_group_name_H-M   'P 1'
#
loop_
_entity.id
_entity.type
_entity.pdbx_description
1 polymer ?
#
loop_
_entity_poly.entity_id
_entity_poly.type
_entity_poly.pdbx_seq_one_letter_code
_entity_poly.pdbx_strand_id
1 'polypeptide(L)' 'MLDAVRKTGVRRLVYVSCNPATQVRDIRCLTDCGFKLRSLQPVDMFPQTAHIEVIALLEREKFLS' A
#
# COMPACT_ATOMS: atom_id res chain seq x y z
N MET A 1 -11.89 3.13 -5.75
CA MET A 1 -10.62 2.50 -6.17
C MET A 1 -10.28 1.30 -5.29
N LEU A 2 -10.17 1.46 -3.96
CA LEU A 2 -9.86 0.36 -3.04
C LEU A 2 -10.87 -0.80 -3.11
N ASP A 3 -12.16 -0.51 -3.31
CA ASP A 3 -13.18 -1.56 -3.48
C ASP A 3 -12.99 -2.44 -4.73
N ALA A 4 -12.37 -1.91 -5.78
CA ALA A 4 -12.00 -2.74 -6.93
C ALA A 4 -10.89 -3.73 -6.54
N VAL A 5 -9.85 -3.25 -5.86
CA VAL A 5 -8.75 -4.10 -5.37
C VAL A 5 -9.24 -5.17 -4.38
N ARG A 6 -10.23 -4.83 -3.54
CA ARG A 6 -10.87 -5.79 -2.63
C ARG A 6 -11.56 -6.95 -3.35
N LYS A 7 -12.22 -6.66 -4.47
CA LYS A 7 -12.95 -7.65 -5.30
C LYS A 7 -12.02 -8.48 -6.17
N THR A 8 -10.78 -8.05 -6.38
CA THR A 8 -9.78 -8.81 -7.11
C THR A 8 -9.10 -9.87 -6.22
N GLY A 9 -8.78 -11.03 -6.78
CA GLY A 9 -8.07 -12.12 -6.09
C GLY A 9 -6.55 -11.90 -5.95
N VAL A 10 -6.08 -10.65 -5.97
CA VAL A 10 -4.64 -10.35 -5.92
C VAL A 10 -4.08 -10.72 -4.56
N ARG A 11 -2.88 -11.30 -4.58
CA ARG A 11 -2.15 -11.68 -3.36
C ARG A 11 -1.12 -10.64 -2.95
N ARG A 12 -0.65 -9.82 -3.87
CA ARG A 12 0.37 -8.78 -3.65
C ARG A 12 -0.08 -7.47 -4.28
N LEU A 13 0.07 -6.38 -3.55
CA LEU A 13 -0.26 -5.04 -3.96
C LEU A 13 0.93 -4.13 -3.66
N VAL A 14 1.43 -3.45 -4.69
CA VAL A 14 2.41 -2.36 -4.53
C VAL A 14 1.65 -1.04 -4.63
N TYR A 15 1.71 -0.23 -3.58
CA TYR A 15 1.08 1.08 -3.50
C TYR A 15 2.18 2.14 -3.46
N VAL A 16 2.29 2.94 -4.52
CA VAL A 16 3.13 4.15 -4.56
C VAL A 16 2.29 5.41 -4.30
N SER A 17 2.72 6.30 -3.40
CA SER A 17 2.00 7.54 -3.05
C SER A 17 2.96 8.68 -2.73
N CYS A 18 2.65 9.88 -3.24
CA CYS A 18 3.31 11.13 -2.88
C CYS A 18 2.76 11.78 -1.60
N ASN A 19 1.67 11.22 -1.04
CA ASN A 19 1.03 11.68 0.18
C ASN A 19 1.01 10.55 1.22
N PRO A 20 1.94 10.56 2.20
CA PRO A 20 2.01 9.54 3.24
C PRO A 20 0.76 9.47 4.12
N ALA A 21 0.11 10.62 4.39
CA ALA A 21 -1.03 10.68 5.31
C ALA A 21 -2.26 9.97 4.73
N THR A 22 -2.57 10.19 3.46
CA THR A 22 -3.67 9.48 2.79
C THR A 22 -3.33 8.02 2.57
N GLN A 23 -2.07 7.70 2.28
CA GLN A 23 -1.61 6.32 2.11
C GLN A 23 -1.80 5.49 3.40
N VAL A 24 -1.51 6.04 4.58
CA VAL A 24 -1.75 5.36 5.86
C VAL A 24 -3.23 5.03 6.06
N ARG A 25 -4.14 5.97 5.73
CA ARG A 25 -5.59 5.73 5.81
C ARG A 25 -6.02 4.59 4.89
N ASP A 26 -5.51 4.56 3.66
CA ASP A 26 -5.85 3.51 2.70
C ASP A 26 -5.25 2.16 3.07
N ILE A 27 -4.02 2.12 3.57
CA ILE A 27 -3.39 0.90 4.08
C ILE A 27 -4.22 0.30 5.21
N ARG A 28 -4.73 1.12 6.15
CA ARG A 28 -5.65 0.63 7.20
C ARG A 28 -6.89 -0.04 6.61
N CYS A 29 -7.50 0.61 5.62
CA CYS A 29 -8.66 0.08 4.90
C CYS A 29 -8.38 -1.25 4.17
N LEU A 30 -7.15 -1.43 3.68
CA LEU A 30 -6.67 -2.66 3.04
C LEU A 30 -6.33 -3.74 4.08
N THR A 31 -5.78 -3.37 5.23
CA THR A 31 -5.49 -4.31 6.33
C THR A 31 -6.77 -4.89 6.91
N ASP A 32 -7.83 -4.09 7.04
CA ASP A 32 -9.16 -4.56 7.44
C ASP A 32 -9.73 -5.59 6.45
N CYS A 33 -9.22 -5.61 5.22
CA CYS A 33 -9.59 -6.56 4.17
C CYS A 33 -8.63 -7.74 4.07
N GLY A 34 -7.81 -7.99 5.09
CA GLY A 34 -6.93 -9.15 5.17
C GLY A 34 -5.61 -9.02 4.40
N PHE A 35 -5.27 -7.82 3.90
CA PHE A 35 -3.89 -7.55 3.50
C PHE A 35 -3.03 -7.30 4.74
N LYS A 36 -1.74 -7.58 4.65
CA LYS A 36 -0.73 -7.24 5.65
C LYS A 36 0.29 -6.34 5.00
N LEU A 37 0.61 -5.22 5.63
CA LEU A 37 1.74 -4.39 5.23
C LEU A 37 3.04 -5.18 5.49
N ARG A 38 3.84 -5.39 4.45
CA ARG A 38 5.11 -6.13 4.53
C ARG A 38 6.32 -5.22 4.52
N SER A 39 6.29 -4.16 3.72
CA SER A 39 7.35 -3.17 3.69
C SER A 39 6.81 -1.79 3.35
N LEU A 40 7.54 -0.77 3.78
CA LEU A 40 7.27 0.62 3.46
C LEU A 40 8.60 1.33 3.24
N GLN A 41 8.78 1.93 2.07
CA GLN A 41 10.02 2.57 1.64
C GLN A 41 9.72 3.98 1.14
N PRO A 42 10.14 5.02 1.88
CA PRO A 42 10.23 6.38 1.36
C PRO A 42 11.32 6.47 0.29
N VAL A 43 11.05 7.21 -0.79
CA VAL A 43 11.95 7.45 -1.91
C VAL A 43 11.93 8.94 -2.21
N ASP A 44 13.10 9.57 -2.07
CA ASP A 44 13.31 10.95 -2.53
C ASP A 44 13.61 10.93 -4.03
N MET A 45 12.57 11.20 -4.84
CA MET A 45 12.71 11.33 -6.29
C MET A 45 13.01 12.79 -6.70
N PHE A 46 12.95 13.74 -5.76
CA PHE A 46 13.04 15.17 -6.02
C PHE A 46 13.90 15.85 -4.95
N PRO A 47 15.24 15.68 -5.02
CA PRO A 47 16.14 16.29 -4.07
C PRO A 47 15.92 17.81 -3.97
N GLN A 48 16.05 18.34 -2.76
CA GLN A 48 15.83 19.78 -2.46
C GLN A 48 14.37 20.24 -2.58
N THR A 49 13.40 19.33 -2.58
CA THR A 49 11.98 19.65 -2.46
C THR A 49 11.38 19.03 -1.20
N ALA A 50 10.15 19.43 -0.85
CA ALA A 50 9.39 18.78 0.22
C ALA A 50 8.68 17.49 -0.23
N HIS A 51 8.80 17.10 -1.51
CA HIS A 51 8.11 15.94 -2.05
C HIS A 51 8.82 14.65 -1.64
N ILE A 52 8.04 13.67 -1.20
CA ILE A 52 8.51 12.33 -0.90
C ILE A 52 7.52 11.32 -1.49
N GLU A 53 8.03 10.36 -2.23
CA GLU A 53 7.23 9.21 -2.66
C GLU A 53 7.37 8.10 -1.62
N VAL A 54 6.30 7.36 -1.35
CA VAL A 54 6.31 6.24 -0.42
C VAL A 54 5.75 5.02 -1.11
N ILE A 55 6.56 3.97 -1.15
CA ILE A 55 6.22 2.68 -1.73
C ILE A 55 5.88 1.70 -0.60
N ALA A 56 4.66 1.19 -0.60
CA ALA A 56 4.19 0.18 0.35
C ALA A 56 3.93 -1.15 -0.38
N LEU A 57 4.46 -2.24 0.18
CA LEU A 57 4.12 -3.60 -0.25
C LEU A 57 3.10 -4.18 0.72
N LEU A 58 1.94 -4.58 0.20
CA LEU A 58 0.93 -5.30 0.96
C LEU A 58 0.73 -6.70 0.38
N GLU A 59 0.57 -7.68 1.26
CA GLU A 59 0.34 -9.07 0.88
C GLU A 59 -0.83 -9.68 1.63
N ARG A 60 -1.65 -10.49 0.94
CA ARG A 60 -2.70 -11.31 1.55
C ARG A 60 -2.15 -12.72 1.74
N GLU A 61 -2.23 -13.24 2.96
CA GLU A 61 -1.81 -14.62 3.25
C GLU A 61 -2.74 -15.62 2.53
N LYS A 62 -2.17 -16.73 2.06
CA LYS A 62 -2.96 -17.80 1.45
C LYS A 62 -3.93 -18.33 2.50
N PHE A 63 -5.20 -18.53 2.12
CA PHE A 63 -5.97 -19.59 2.74
C PHE A 63 -5.27 -20.90 2.35
N LEU A 64 -4.66 -21.57 3.33
CA LEU A 64 -4.34 -22.99 3.19
C LEU A 64 -5.68 -23.69 2.89
N SER A 65 -5.77 -24.26 1.69
CA SER A 65 -6.81 -25.24 1.34
C SER A 65 -6.27 -26.62 1.69
#